data_AF-A0A7G8VR65-F1
#
_entry.id   AF-A0A7G8VR65-F1
#
_cell.length_a   1.000
_cell.length_b   1.000
_cell.length_c   1.000
_cell.angle_alpha   90.00
_cell.angle_beta   90.00
_cell.angle_gamma   90.00
#
_symmetry.space_group_name_H-M   'P 1'
#
loop_
_entity.id
_entity.type
_entity.pdbx_description
1 polymer ?
#
loop_
_entity_poly.entity_id
_entity_poly.type
_entity_poly.pdbx_seq_one_letter_code
_entity_poly.pdbx_strand_id
1 'polypeptide(L)'
;MQRSHIVRPAAMFWGLVVFMPVGVTYLSAILLLLTLMLAGDTRERITRLRANPLWWPVMAYLAWTLLVLAFGRHYPETGSNLFHGVRIGLTILMAMALTREEAIWALRGFLLIAALNILLIVLYYAIGFPIWSPLRAVVMEVGNKSISNALLFSVVASTAAVWGIAQIAAHKPLRAIPAFVLMLGLGLVVALPLTSRTSVLALLLVIPAVCIHQWRNHLKMLVGSLVLGTVVLGAGLYQLPQLQQKVETGVQELEKAEAGAVFKGSWVIRYYMYRDTGLMIADRPLTGWGIGGWTEQWHKRGPELFADSNMPHNDFLWVGSQGGLPALLSLLVIMAGAVWQAWKRPDIAGRYALAATLIALIASSVNSALRDAQIGLALLWISQVYLRLALESKDPAPWRDLWPWPGKPALAAQQA
;
A
#
# COMPACT_ATOMS: atom_id res chain seq x y z
N MET A 1 -22.24 -4.59 -25.74
CA MET A 1 -22.28 -3.40 -24.86
C MET A 1 -22.85 -3.66 -23.46
N GLN A 2 -23.72 -4.65 -23.21
CA GLN A 2 -24.29 -4.95 -21.87
C GLN A 2 -23.33 -5.59 -20.82
N ARG A 3 -22.03 -5.73 -21.09
CA ARG A 3 -21.14 -6.66 -20.36
C ARG A 3 -20.50 -6.11 -19.08
N SER A 4 -20.55 -4.79 -18.83
CA SER A 4 -19.84 -4.14 -17.70
C SER A 4 -20.72 -3.75 -16.50
N HIS A 5 -22.03 -4.02 -16.54
CA HIS A 5 -22.96 -3.51 -15.52
C HIS A 5 -22.78 -4.09 -14.12
N ILE A 6 -22.28 -5.34 -13.99
CA ILE A 6 -22.14 -6.01 -12.68
C ILE A 6 -20.76 -5.80 -12.04
N VAL A 7 -19.70 -5.62 -12.85
CA VAL A 7 -18.33 -5.48 -12.33
C VAL A 7 -18.10 -4.08 -11.76
N ARG A 8 -18.65 -3.04 -12.40
CA ARG A 8 -18.55 -1.65 -11.95
C ARG A 8 -19.04 -1.45 -10.49
N PRO A 9 -20.26 -1.87 -10.11
CA PRO A 9 -20.73 -1.72 -8.73
C PRO A 9 -19.92 -2.59 -7.75
N ALA A 10 -19.48 -3.79 -8.13
CA ALA A 10 -18.63 -4.62 -7.28
C ALA A 10 -17.26 -3.97 -7.01
N ALA A 11 -16.66 -3.39 -8.05
CA ALA A 11 -15.40 -2.65 -7.94
C ALA A 11 -15.57 -1.41 -7.05
N MET A 12 -16.65 -0.63 -7.23
CA MET A 12 -16.99 0.49 -6.35
C MET A 12 -17.21 0.05 -4.91
N PHE A 13 -17.94 -1.05 -4.69
CA PHE A 13 -18.20 -1.58 -3.36
C PHE A 13 -16.91 -1.92 -2.63
N TRP A 14 -15.94 -2.58 -3.29
CA TRP A 14 -14.63 -2.80 -2.67
C TRP A 14 -13.95 -1.48 -2.30
N GLY A 15 -13.97 -0.50 -3.19
CA GLY A 15 -13.51 0.86 -2.88
C GLY A 15 -14.16 1.47 -1.64
N LEU A 16 -15.48 1.32 -1.47
CA LEU A 16 -16.24 1.87 -0.34
C LEU A 16 -15.90 1.20 1.00
N VAL A 17 -15.47 -0.06 1.00
CA VAL A 17 -15.31 -0.83 2.24
C VAL A 17 -13.86 -0.98 2.69
N VAL A 18 -12.89 -0.32 2.04
CA VAL A 18 -11.46 -0.45 2.42
C VAL A 18 -11.14 -0.01 3.86
N PHE A 19 -11.95 0.88 4.45
CA PHE A 19 -11.84 1.29 5.85
C PHE A 19 -12.64 0.40 6.83
N MET A 20 -13.45 -0.53 6.33
CA MET A 20 -14.28 -1.42 7.15
C MET A 20 -13.48 -2.61 7.70
N PRO A 21 -14.04 -3.38 8.65
CA PRO A 21 -13.43 -4.61 9.14
C PRO A 21 -13.12 -5.59 8.03
N VAL A 22 -12.11 -6.42 8.25
CA VAL A 22 -11.53 -7.29 7.22
C VAL A 22 -12.53 -8.25 6.58
N GLY A 23 -13.52 -8.72 7.33
CA GLY A 23 -14.58 -9.58 6.79
C GLY A 23 -15.35 -8.92 5.64
N VAL A 24 -15.62 -7.61 5.75
CA VAL A 24 -16.32 -6.85 4.69
C VAL A 24 -15.40 -6.68 3.47
N THR A 25 -14.10 -6.48 3.67
CA THR A 25 -13.15 -6.42 2.55
C THR A 25 -12.94 -7.77 1.85
N TYR A 26 -13.05 -8.89 2.57
CA TYR A 26 -13.07 -10.21 1.95
C TYR A 26 -14.34 -10.42 1.13
N LEU A 27 -15.50 -10.04 1.68
CA LEU A 27 -16.77 -10.11 0.96
C LEU A 27 -16.70 -9.33 -0.34
N SER A 28 -16.18 -8.09 -0.33
CA SER A 28 -16.04 -7.30 -1.55
C SER A 28 -15.05 -7.92 -2.55
N ALA A 29 -13.95 -8.51 -2.08
CA ALA A 29 -13.00 -9.22 -2.95
C ALA A 29 -13.64 -10.44 -3.64
N ILE A 30 -14.40 -11.25 -2.88
CA ILE A 30 -15.13 -12.41 -3.41
C ILE A 30 -16.21 -11.97 -4.40
N LEU A 31 -17.00 -10.94 -4.06
CA LEU A 31 -18.02 -10.40 -4.96
C LEU A 31 -17.40 -9.89 -6.27
N LEU A 32 -16.27 -9.18 -6.20
CA LEU A 32 -15.58 -8.75 -7.41
C LEU A 32 -15.10 -9.96 -8.23
N LEU A 33 -14.48 -10.96 -7.60
CA LEU A 33 -14.02 -12.16 -8.29
C LEU A 33 -15.17 -12.86 -9.03
N LEU A 34 -16.31 -13.05 -8.35
CA LEU A 34 -17.50 -13.67 -8.94
C LEU A 34 -18.04 -12.84 -10.11
N THR A 35 -18.15 -11.52 -9.96
CA THR A 35 -18.63 -10.67 -11.07
C THR A 35 -17.66 -10.66 -12.26
N LEU A 36 -16.35 -10.71 -12.03
CA LEU A 36 -15.35 -10.85 -13.09
C LEU A 36 -15.48 -12.17 -13.85
N MET A 37 -15.86 -13.26 -13.17
CA MET A 37 -16.12 -14.55 -13.81
C MET A 37 -17.44 -14.56 -14.58
N LEU A 38 -18.48 -13.89 -14.07
CA LEU A 38 -19.83 -13.87 -14.64
C LEU A 38 -20.04 -12.84 -15.78
N ALA A 39 -19.15 -11.86 -15.93
CA ALA A 39 -19.29 -10.77 -16.92
C ALA A 39 -19.23 -11.23 -18.39
N GLY A 40 -18.75 -12.45 -18.68
CA GLY A 40 -18.74 -13.05 -20.01
C GLY A 40 -17.66 -12.51 -20.97
N ASP A 41 -16.69 -11.73 -20.47
CA ASP A 41 -15.58 -11.13 -21.22
C ASP A 41 -14.21 -11.71 -20.83
N THR A 42 -14.19 -12.94 -20.33
CA THR A 42 -13.00 -13.61 -19.77
C THR A 42 -11.80 -13.60 -20.73
N ARG A 43 -12.03 -13.79 -22.04
CA ARG A 43 -10.95 -13.78 -23.05
C ARG A 43 -10.27 -12.42 -23.16
N GLU A 44 -11.04 -11.33 -23.15
CA GLU A 44 -10.51 -9.96 -23.20
C GLU A 44 -9.75 -9.62 -21.92
N ARG A 45 -10.27 -10.04 -20.76
CA ARG A 45 -9.59 -9.87 -19.47
C ARG A 45 -8.28 -10.64 -19.40
N ILE A 46 -8.26 -11.90 -19.82
CA ILE A 46 -7.02 -12.70 -19.88
C ILE A 46 -6.01 -12.06 -20.82
N THR A 47 -6.45 -11.56 -21.98
CA THR A 47 -5.57 -10.87 -22.92
C THR A 47 -4.95 -9.61 -22.29
N ARG A 48 -5.77 -8.81 -21.60
CA ARG A 48 -5.33 -7.63 -20.84
C ARG A 48 -4.35 -8.00 -19.72
N LEU A 49 -4.63 -9.06 -18.98
CA LEU A 49 -3.76 -9.57 -17.92
C LEU A 49 -2.40 -9.97 -18.47
N ARG A 50 -2.37 -10.78 -19.54
CA ARG A 50 -1.12 -11.23 -20.18
C ARG A 50 -0.31 -10.10 -20.80
N ALA A 51 -0.98 -9.06 -21.28
CA ALA A 51 -0.33 -7.85 -21.78
C ALA A 51 0.25 -6.96 -20.65
N ASN A 52 -0.09 -7.23 -19.39
CA ASN A 52 0.37 -6.42 -18.27
C ASN A 52 1.83 -6.73 -17.92
N PRO A 53 2.68 -5.70 -17.72
CA PRO A 53 4.09 -5.88 -17.32
C PRO A 53 4.29 -6.68 -16.03
N LEU A 54 3.33 -6.72 -15.10
CA LEU A 54 3.45 -7.52 -13.87
C LEU A 54 2.90 -8.94 -14.00
N TRP A 55 2.41 -9.36 -15.16
CA TRP A 55 1.91 -10.72 -15.38
C TRP A 55 2.93 -11.78 -14.98
N TRP A 56 4.11 -11.74 -15.59
CA TRP A 56 5.15 -12.74 -15.35
C TRP A 56 5.69 -12.71 -13.91
N PRO A 57 5.99 -11.56 -13.30
CA PRO A 57 6.33 -11.49 -11.89
C PRO A 57 5.28 -12.13 -10.96
N VAL A 58 3.99 -11.84 -11.18
CA VAL A 58 2.91 -12.42 -10.36
C VAL A 58 2.76 -13.92 -10.60
N MET A 59 2.84 -14.38 -11.85
CA MET A 59 2.80 -15.82 -12.16
C MET A 59 3.99 -16.56 -11.57
N ALA A 60 5.19 -15.98 -11.62
CA ALA A 60 6.39 -16.57 -11.03
C ALA A 60 6.24 -16.71 -9.51
N TYR A 61 5.74 -15.68 -8.83
CA TYR A 61 5.44 -15.72 -7.40
C TYR A 61 4.42 -16.80 -7.04
N LEU A 62 3.31 -16.89 -7.77
CA LEU A 62 2.27 -17.90 -7.53
C LEU A 62 2.77 -19.31 -7.83
N ALA A 63 3.41 -19.53 -8.98
CA ALA A 63 3.98 -20.82 -9.35
C ALA A 63 5.02 -21.27 -8.33
N TRP A 64 5.90 -20.36 -7.89
CA TRP A 64 6.89 -20.68 -6.87
C TRP A 64 6.27 -21.03 -5.52
N THR A 65 5.23 -20.30 -5.10
CA THR A 65 4.47 -20.61 -3.89
C THR A 65 3.87 -22.03 -3.96
N LEU A 66 3.33 -22.43 -5.12
CA LEU A 66 2.80 -23.76 -5.33
C LEU A 66 3.89 -24.85 -5.39
N LEU A 67 5.07 -24.54 -5.94
CA LEU A 67 6.21 -25.46 -5.91
C LEU A 67 6.70 -25.70 -4.47
N VAL A 68 6.83 -24.63 -3.67
CA VAL A 68 7.20 -24.75 -2.25
C VAL A 68 6.11 -25.49 -1.47
N LEU A 69 4.84 -25.32 -1.81
CA LEU A 69 3.76 -26.11 -1.23
C LEU A 69 3.89 -27.60 -1.61
N ALA A 70 4.18 -27.92 -2.87
CA ALA A 70 4.24 -29.30 -3.35
C ALA A 70 5.44 -30.08 -2.81
N PHE A 71 6.60 -29.41 -2.66
CA PHE A 71 7.88 -30.06 -2.35
C PHE A 71 8.46 -29.68 -0.98
N GLY A 72 7.95 -28.62 -0.35
CA GLY A 72 8.42 -28.14 0.94
C GLY A 72 7.74 -28.82 2.12
N ARG A 73 8.27 -28.57 3.32
CA ARG A 73 7.68 -29.05 4.57
C ARG A 73 6.38 -28.31 4.87
N HIS A 74 5.38 -29.04 5.37
CA HIS A 74 4.14 -28.46 5.87
C HIS A 74 4.18 -28.28 7.38
N TYR A 75 3.47 -27.26 7.83
CA TYR A 75 3.38 -26.76 9.20
C TYR A 75 1.89 -26.53 9.53
N PRO A 76 1.54 -26.39 10.82
CA PRO A 76 0.17 -26.06 11.22
C PRO A 76 -0.38 -24.81 10.49
N GLU A 77 0.48 -23.82 10.25
CA GLU A 77 0.13 -22.56 9.58
C GLU A 77 0.24 -22.60 8.05
N THR A 78 0.46 -23.77 7.43
CA THR A 78 0.61 -23.86 5.96
C THR A 78 -0.64 -23.37 5.24
N GLY A 79 -1.83 -23.77 5.68
CA GLY A 79 -3.08 -23.37 5.03
C GLY A 79 -3.33 -21.86 5.08
N SER A 80 -3.15 -21.25 6.26
CA SER A 80 -3.32 -19.81 6.46
C SER A 80 -2.32 -19.00 5.62
N ASN A 81 -1.04 -19.39 5.61
CA ASN A 81 0.00 -18.69 4.86
C ASN A 81 -0.10 -18.91 3.35
N LEU A 82 -0.53 -20.10 2.90
CA LEU A 82 -0.85 -20.34 1.49
C LEU A 82 -1.98 -19.41 1.04
N PHE A 83 -3.04 -19.30 1.84
CA PHE A 83 -4.15 -18.40 1.54
C PHE A 83 -3.69 -16.94 1.45
N HIS A 84 -2.85 -16.47 2.39
CA HIS A 84 -2.26 -15.13 2.30
C HIS A 84 -1.43 -14.94 1.03
N GLY A 85 -0.58 -15.92 0.68
CA GLY A 85 0.25 -15.88 -0.52
C GLY A 85 -0.59 -15.79 -1.80
N VAL A 86 -1.57 -16.68 -1.95
CA VAL A 86 -2.49 -16.70 -3.10
C VAL A 86 -3.32 -15.42 -3.18
N ARG A 87 -3.83 -14.94 -2.03
CA ARG A 87 -4.63 -13.71 -1.97
C ARG A 87 -3.86 -12.50 -2.49
N ILE A 88 -2.57 -12.35 -2.16
CA ILE A 88 -1.73 -11.26 -2.68
C ILE A 88 -1.73 -11.25 -4.21
N GLY A 89 -1.47 -12.41 -4.83
CA GLY A 89 -1.49 -12.54 -6.29
C GLY A 89 -2.88 -12.27 -6.88
N LEU A 90 -3.94 -12.83 -6.28
CA LEU A 90 -5.31 -12.61 -6.73
C LEU A 90 -5.74 -11.14 -6.64
N THR A 91 -5.39 -10.42 -5.58
CA THR A 91 -5.71 -8.99 -5.45
C THR A 91 -5.07 -8.17 -6.58
N ILE A 92 -3.82 -8.46 -6.93
CA ILE A 92 -3.13 -7.80 -8.06
C ILE A 92 -3.82 -8.15 -9.38
N LEU A 93 -4.08 -9.44 -9.63
CA LEU A 93 -4.70 -9.90 -10.87
C LEU A 93 -6.12 -9.32 -11.04
N MET A 94 -6.93 -9.26 -9.99
CA MET A 94 -8.27 -8.66 -10.07
C MET A 94 -8.20 -7.17 -10.43
N ALA A 95 -7.28 -6.40 -9.84
CA ALA A 95 -7.10 -4.99 -10.18
C ALA A 95 -6.63 -4.82 -11.64
N MET A 96 -5.72 -5.68 -12.09
CA MET A 96 -5.22 -5.68 -13.47
C MET A 96 -6.28 -6.09 -14.50
N ALA A 97 -7.20 -6.97 -14.11
CA ALA A 97 -8.28 -7.45 -14.94
C ALA A 97 -9.36 -6.39 -15.18
N LEU A 98 -9.42 -5.32 -14.37
CA LEU A 98 -10.42 -4.26 -14.55
C LEU A 98 -10.28 -3.56 -15.90
N THR A 99 -11.39 -3.12 -16.46
CA THR A 99 -11.41 -2.08 -17.50
C THR A 99 -11.08 -0.71 -16.88
N ARG A 100 -10.73 0.29 -17.70
CA ARG A 100 -10.55 1.67 -17.23
C ARG A 100 -11.75 2.16 -16.42
N GLU A 101 -12.95 1.90 -16.93
CA GLU A 101 -14.17 2.37 -16.29
C GLU A 101 -14.41 1.67 -14.95
N GLU A 102 -14.27 0.35 -14.87
CA GLU A 102 -14.38 -0.38 -13.60
C GLU A 102 -13.35 0.11 -12.56
N ALA A 103 -12.13 0.43 -12.98
CA ALA A 103 -11.11 1.02 -12.12
C ALA A 103 -11.49 2.42 -11.63
N ILE A 104 -12.12 3.24 -12.49
CA ILE A 104 -12.70 4.53 -12.08
C ILE A 104 -13.80 4.32 -11.02
N TRP A 105 -14.68 3.33 -11.18
CA TRP A 105 -15.72 3.02 -10.21
C TRP A 105 -15.13 2.59 -8.85
N ALA A 106 -14.08 1.77 -8.84
CA ALA A 106 -13.34 1.44 -7.61
C ALA A 106 -12.81 2.68 -6.90
N LEU A 107 -12.20 3.60 -7.64
CA LEU A 107 -11.67 4.83 -7.06
C LEU A 107 -12.74 5.80 -6.58
N ARG A 108 -13.89 5.89 -7.27
CA ARG A 108 -15.03 6.66 -6.77
C ARG A 108 -15.46 6.15 -5.40
N GLY A 109 -15.56 4.83 -5.25
CA GLY A 109 -15.84 4.20 -3.96
C GLY A 109 -14.81 4.59 -2.90
N PHE A 110 -13.52 4.44 -3.22
CA PHE A 110 -12.42 4.77 -2.31
C PHE A 110 -12.43 6.23 -1.85
N LEU A 111 -12.55 7.17 -2.79
CA LEU A 111 -12.48 8.59 -2.48
C LEU A 111 -13.75 9.08 -1.79
N LEU A 112 -14.91 8.50 -2.08
CA LEU A 112 -16.14 8.77 -1.36
C LEU A 112 -16.02 8.35 0.11
N ILE A 113 -15.60 7.11 0.39
CA ILE A 113 -15.44 6.67 1.78
C ILE A 113 -14.32 7.43 2.49
N ALA A 114 -13.23 7.79 1.80
CA ALA A 114 -12.19 8.61 2.38
C ALA A 114 -12.72 10.00 2.79
N ALA A 115 -13.52 10.65 1.94
CA ALA A 115 -14.14 11.94 2.25
C ALA A 115 -15.11 11.83 3.45
N LEU A 116 -15.93 10.78 3.50
CA LEU A 116 -16.82 10.53 4.63
C LEU A 116 -16.04 10.29 5.93
N ASN A 117 -14.92 9.58 5.87
CA ASN A 117 -14.07 9.33 7.03
C ASN A 117 -13.33 10.59 7.50
N ILE A 118 -12.91 11.46 6.58
CA ILE A 118 -12.34 12.77 6.94
C ILE A 118 -13.38 13.61 7.66
N LEU A 119 -14.63 13.64 7.15
CA LEU A 119 -15.73 14.32 7.84
C LEU A 119 -15.99 13.71 9.21
N LEU A 120 -15.98 12.38 9.33
CA LEU A 120 -16.11 11.68 10.61
C LEU A 120 -15.03 12.12 11.61
N ILE A 121 -13.76 12.18 11.18
CA ILE A 121 -12.64 12.62 12.02
C ILE A 121 -12.86 14.07 12.48
N VAL A 122 -13.19 14.97 11.55
CA VAL A 122 -13.43 16.38 11.87
C VAL A 122 -14.57 16.53 12.88
N LEU A 123 -15.71 15.86 12.65
CA LEU A 123 -16.85 15.91 13.56
C LEU A 123 -16.50 15.32 14.93
N TYR A 124 -15.76 14.21 14.96
CA TYR A 124 -15.37 13.56 16.21
C TYR A 124 -14.49 14.46 17.07
N TYR A 125 -13.49 15.10 16.48
CA TYR A 125 -12.59 16.00 17.22
C TYR A 125 -13.19 17.38 17.49
N ALA A 126 -14.21 17.81 16.73
CA ALA A 126 -14.89 19.09 16.96
C ALA A 126 -15.97 19.01 18.04
N ILE A 127 -16.77 17.94 18.05
CA ILE A 127 -17.98 17.85 18.88
C ILE A 127 -17.85 16.77 19.97
N GLY A 128 -17.12 15.68 19.70
CA GLY A 128 -17.02 14.54 20.60
C GLY A 128 -18.32 13.72 20.65
N PHE A 129 -18.28 12.48 20.18
CA PHE A 129 -19.42 11.54 20.28
C PHE A 129 -18.94 10.09 20.35
N PRO A 130 -19.74 9.16 20.91
CA PRO A 130 -19.38 7.75 20.95
C PRO A 130 -19.28 7.17 19.53
N ILE A 131 -18.15 6.56 19.21
CA ILE A 131 -17.92 5.95 17.89
C ILE A 131 -18.21 4.45 17.92
N TRP A 132 -18.99 4.02 16.92
CA TRP A 132 -19.26 2.61 16.66
C TRP A 132 -17.95 1.81 16.49
N SER A 133 -17.85 0.66 17.15
CA SER A 133 -16.58 -0.08 17.29
C SER A 133 -15.80 -0.30 15.99
N PRO A 134 -16.43 -0.68 14.85
CA PRO A 134 -15.76 -0.82 13.56
C PRO A 134 -15.09 0.45 13.01
N LEU A 135 -15.57 1.63 13.40
CA LEU A 135 -15.07 2.91 12.92
C LEU A 135 -14.03 3.55 13.85
N ARG A 136 -13.80 3.00 15.05
CA ARG A 136 -12.80 3.57 15.98
C ARG A 136 -11.42 3.67 15.35
N ALA A 137 -11.01 2.64 14.59
CA ALA A 137 -9.72 2.62 13.91
C ALA A 137 -9.55 3.73 12.85
N VAL A 138 -10.61 4.48 12.51
CA VAL A 138 -10.54 5.64 11.61
C VAL A 138 -10.09 6.90 12.37
N VAL A 139 -10.40 7.00 13.66
CA VAL A 139 -10.16 8.20 14.47
C VAL A 139 -9.12 8.02 15.57
N MET A 140 -8.74 6.79 15.92
CA MET A 140 -7.78 6.50 16.98
C MET A 140 -7.02 5.20 16.71
N GLU A 141 -5.91 5.03 17.41
CA GLU A 141 -5.07 3.82 17.33
C GLU A 141 -5.84 2.57 17.79
N VAL A 142 -6.02 1.60 16.88
CA VAL A 142 -6.67 0.31 17.14
C VAL A 142 -5.98 -0.78 16.30
N GLY A 143 -4.94 -1.37 16.88
CA GLY A 143 -4.19 -2.49 16.29
C GLY A 143 -3.76 -2.25 14.84
N ASN A 144 -3.73 -3.29 14.03
CA ASN A 144 -3.30 -3.19 12.63
C ASN A 144 -4.29 -2.42 11.74
N LYS A 145 -5.55 -2.26 12.18
CA LYS A 145 -6.56 -1.57 11.39
C LYS A 145 -6.30 -0.07 11.32
N SER A 146 -5.87 0.57 12.41
CA SER A 146 -5.50 2.00 12.36
C SER A 146 -4.28 2.23 11.46
N ILE A 147 -3.33 1.30 11.43
CA ILE A 147 -2.18 1.35 10.49
C ILE A 147 -2.66 1.27 9.04
N SER A 148 -3.58 0.34 8.73
CA SER A 148 -4.21 0.24 7.40
C SER A 148 -4.88 1.56 7.00
N ASN A 149 -5.70 2.12 7.88
CA ASN A 149 -6.41 3.37 7.63
C ASN A 149 -5.46 4.56 7.46
N ALA A 150 -4.39 4.64 8.26
CA ALA A 150 -3.37 5.68 8.14
C ALA A 150 -2.60 5.58 6.81
N LEU A 151 -2.34 4.37 6.31
CA LEU A 151 -1.74 4.16 4.98
C LEU A 151 -2.69 4.58 3.86
N LEU A 152 -3.98 4.28 3.96
CA LEU A 152 -4.99 4.76 3.01
C LEU A 152 -5.11 6.29 3.02
N PHE A 153 -5.11 6.92 4.18
CA PHE A 153 -5.05 8.39 4.29
C PHE A 153 -3.75 8.96 3.70
N SER A 154 -2.63 8.25 3.81
CA SER A 154 -1.37 8.66 3.17
C SER A 154 -1.48 8.64 1.63
N VAL A 155 -2.23 7.69 1.06
CA VAL A 155 -2.54 7.66 -0.38
C VAL A 155 -3.39 8.87 -0.77
N VAL A 156 -4.42 9.22 0.02
CA VAL A 156 -5.26 10.40 -0.23
C VAL A 156 -4.44 11.69 -0.12
N ALA A 157 -3.63 11.84 0.93
CA ALA A 157 -2.76 12.99 1.14
C ALA A 157 -1.75 13.15 -0.01
N SER A 158 -1.13 12.05 -0.46
CA SER A 158 -0.21 12.08 -1.59
C SER A 158 -0.92 12.36 -2.91
N THR A 159 -2.16 11.89 -3.09
CA THR A 159 -3.00 12.26 -4.24
C THR A 159 -3.28 13.76 -4.26
N ALA A 160 -3.65 14.34 -3.10
CA ALA A 160 -3.84 15.78 -2.97
C ALA A 160 -2.56 16.56 -3.27
N ALA A 161 -1.40 16.09 -2.79
CA ALA A 161 -0.11 16.69 -3.07
C ALA A 161 0.25 16.66 -4.56
N VAL A 162 0.09 15.51 -5.23
CA VAL A 162 0.32 15.38 -6.69
C VAL A 162 -0.53 16.40 -7.46
N TRP A 163 -1.81 16.55 -7.09
CA TRP A 163 -2.68 17.52 -7.73
C TRP A 163 -2.26 18.97 -7.43
N GLY A 164 -1.94 19.30 -6.18
CA GLY A 164 -1.47 20.63 -5.77
C GLY A 164 -0.17 21.03 -6.50
N ILE A 165 0.80 20.11 -6.58
CA ILE A 165 2.03 20.28 -7.36
C ILE A 165 1.71 20.51 -8.84
N ALA A 166 0.77 19.76 -9.41
CA ALA A 166 0.34 19.98 -10.80
C ALA A 166 -0.29 21.37 -11.01
N GLN A 167 -1.04 21.90 -10.04
CA GLN A 167 -1.57 23.27 -10.13
C GLN A 167 -0.47 24.33 -10.03
N ILE A 168 0.56 24.14 -9.19
CA ILE A 168 1.73 25.03 -9.16
C ILE A 168 2.44 25.02 -10.51
N ALA A 169 2.72 23.83 -11.06
CA ALA A 169 3.36 23.70 -12.37
C ALA A 169 2.52 24.33 -13.51
N ALA A 170 1.19 24.33 -13.36
CA ALA A 170 0.26 25.00 -14.27
C ALA A 170 0.08 26.51 -13.98
N HIS A 171 0.92 27.12 -13.13
CA HIS A 171 0.88 28.53 -12.75
C HIS A 171 -0.45 28.96 -12.10
N LYS A 172 -1.09 28.05 -11.37
CA LYS A 172 -2.35 28.27 -10.63
C LYS A 172 -2.16 28.00 -9.13
N PRO A 173 -1.24 28.69 -8.44
CA PRO A 173 -0.86 28.35 -7.07
C PRO A 173 -2.02 28.45 -6.07
N LEU A 174 -2.95 29.39 -6.26
CA LEU A 174 -4.13 29.52 -5.40
C LEU A 174 -5.02 28.27 -5.42
N ARG A 175 -5.07 27.55 -6.55
CA ARG A 175 -5.81 26.28 -6.63
C ARG A 175 -5.11 25.16 -5.87
N ALA A 176 -3.80 25.26 -5.62
CA ALA A 176 -3.05 24.25 -4.90
C ALA A 176 -3.27 24.29 -3.37
N ILE A 177 -3.65 25.45 -2.82
CA ILE A 177 -3.88 25.67 -1.39
C ILE A 177 -4.77 24.59 -0.76
N PRO A 178 -6.00 24.33 -1.24
CA PRO A 178 -6.87 23.31 -0.62
C PRO A 178 -6.25 21.90 -0.65
N ALA A 179 -5.43 21.59 -1.65
CA ALA A 179 -4.73 20.31 -1.74
C ALA A 179 -3.66 20.15 -0.66
N PHE A 180 -2.87 21.20 -0.42
CA PHE A 180 -1.84 21.17 0.62
C PHE A 180 -2.45 21.25 2.02
N VAL A 181 -3.55 21.99 2.21
CA VAL A 181 -4.31 21.95 3.46
C VAL A 181 -4.82 20.54 3.74
N LEU A 182 -5.40 19.86 2.74
CA LEU A 182 -5.84 18.47 2.88
C LEU A 182 -4.67 17.52 3.17
N MET A 183 -3.54 17.68 2.46
CA MET A 183 -2.33 16.87 2.67
C MET A 183 -1.80 17.04 4.11
N LEU A 184 -1.66 18.27 4.59
CA LEU A 184 -1.18 18.57 5.95
C LEU A 184 -2.16 18.08 7.01
N GLY A 185 -3.46 18.33 6.83
CA GLY A 185 -4.50 17.87 7.76
C GLY A 185 -4.50 16.34 7.90
N LEU A 186 -4.42 15.60 6.79
CA LEU A 186 -4.29 14.14 6.82
C LEU A 186 -2.95 13.68 7.40
N GLY A 187 -1.86 14.40 7.13
CA GLY A 187 -0.56 14.15 7.75
C GLY A 187 -0.63 14.24 9.29
N LEU A 188 -1.36 15.23 9.82
CA LEU A 188 -1.60 15.37 11.25
C LEU A 188 -2.46 14.22 11.80
N VAL A 189 -3.53 13.83 11.11
CA VAL A 189 -4.36 12.67 11.49
C VAL A 189 -3.53 11.40 11.60
N VAL A 190 -2.66 11.17 10.61
CA VAL A 190 -1.77 10.01 10.56
C VAL A 190 -0.73 10.02 11.68
N ALA A 191 -0.16 11.19 11.97
CA ALA A 191 0.92 11.34 12.95
C ALA A 191 0.44 11.36 14.41
N LEU A 192 -0.76 11.91 14.67
CA LEU A 192 -1.25 12.18 16.01
C LEU A 192 -2.34 11.17 16.43
N PRO A 193 -3.61 11.25 15.98
CA PRO A 193 -4.66 10.28 16.29
C PRO A 193 -4.31 8.80 16.04
N LEU A 194 -3.70 8.51 14.89
CA LEU A 194 -3.46 7.14 14.43
C LEU A 194 -2.04 6.65 14.71
N THR A 195 -1.15 7.53 15.19
CA THR A 195 0.23 7.25 15.63
C THR A 195 1.06 6.35 14.68
N SER A 196 0.76 6.35 13.38
CA SER A 196 1.35 5.38 12.44
C SER A 196 2.70 5.83 11.91
N ARG A 197 3.78 5.33 12.54
CA ARG A 197 5.17 5.58 12.11
C ARG A 197 5.41 5.21 10.64
N THR A 198 4.84 4.09 10.19
CA THR A 198 4.97 3.61 8.81
C THR A 198 4.34 4.58 7.81
N SER A 199 3.17 5.13 8.14
CA SER A 199 2.47 6.09 7.28
C SER A 199 3.15 7.45 7.25
N VAL A 200 3.69 7.91 8.39
CA VAL A 200 4.52 9.13 8.45
C VAL A 200 5.78 8.96 7.59
N LEU A 201 6.49 7.85 7.74
CA LEU A 201 7.65 7.53 6.91
C LEU A 201 7.28 7.48 5.42
N ALA A 202 6.14 6.87 5.09
CA ALA A 202 5.66 6.81 3.72
C ALA A 202 5.43 8.21 3.14
N LEU A 203 4.75 9.11 3.85
CA LEU A 203 4.55 10.50 3.41
C LEU A 203 5.89 11.25 3.27
N LEU A 204 6.80 11.08 4.23
CA LEU A 204 8.11 11.73 4.22
C LEU A 204 8.94 11.35 3.00
N LEU A 205 8.85 10.11 2.52
CA LEU A 205 9.60 9.62 1.36
C LEU A 205 8.85 9.84 0.03
N VAL A 206 7.53 9.68 0.03
CA VAL A 206 6.71 9.72 -1.20
C VAL A 206 6.55 11.13 -1.73
N ILE A 207 6.37 12.14 -0.86
CA ILE A 207 6.22 13.52 -1.32
C ILE A 207 7.47 14.02 -2.07
N PRO A 208 8.70 13.86 -1.54
CA PRO A 208 9.91 14.13 -2.31
C PRO A 208 9.99 13.31 -3.61
N ALA A 209 9.66 12.02 -3.59
CA ALA A 209 9.70 11.18 -4.79
C ALA A 209 8.75 11.69 -5.90
N VAL A 210 7.56 12.17 -5.53
CA VAL A 210 6.61 12.81 -6.45
C VAL A 210 7.16 14.11 -7.01
N CYS A 211 7.80 14.95 -6.18
CA CYS A 211 8.48 16.16 -6.62
C CYS A 211 9.60 15.83 -7.62
N ILE A 212 10.43 14.83 -7.32
CA ILE A 212 11.49 14.35 -8.21
C ILE A 212 10.90 13.89 -9.53
N HIS A 213 9.81 13.14 -9.51
CA HIS A 213 9.15 12.71 -10.74
C HIS A 213 8.61 13.89 -11.57
N GLN A 214 7.93 14.86 -10.93
CA GLN A 214 7.38 16.05 -11.59
C GLN A 214 8.47 16.89 -12.28
N TRP A 215 9.60 17.09 -11.63
CA TRP A 215 10.68 17.96 -12.10
C TRP A 215 11.94 17.19 -12.50
N ARG A 216 11.81 15.93 -12.93
CA ARG A 216 12.94 15.06 -13.32
C ARG A 216 13.80 15.58 -14.48
N ASN A 217 13.29 16.54 -15.25
CA ASN A 217 14.07 17.23 -16.29
C ASN A 217 14.90 18.41 -15.75
N HIS A 218 14.73 18.76 -14.47
CA HIS A 218 15.37 19.87 -13.77
C HIS A 218 16.04 19.43 -12.45
N LEU A 219 16.55 18.19 -12.41
CA LEU A 219 17.04 17.54 -11.19
C LEU A 219 18.08 18.35 -10.41
N LYS A 220 18.98 19.07 -11.08
CA LYS A 220 20.03 19.85 -10.39
C LYS A 220 19.44 20.91 -9.45
N MET A 221 18.45 21.67 -9.94
CA MET A 221 17.78 22.70 -9.14
C MET A 221 16.93 22.05 -8.04
N LEU A 222 16.21 20.98 -8.38
CA LEU A 222 15.35 20.28 -7.44
C LEU A 222 16.13 19.64 -6.30
N VAL A 223 17.25 18.97 -6.58
CA VAL A 223 18.11 18.37 -5.54
C VAL A 223 18.62 19.46 -4.61
N GLY A 224 19.03 20.63 -5.14
CA GLY A 224 19.38 21.78 -4.31
C GLY A 224 18.24 22.21 -3.38
N SER A 225 17.02 22.36 -3.91
CA SER A 225 15.85 22.74 -3.10
C SER A 225 15.44 21.68 -2.08
N LEU A 226 15.53 20.39 -2.43
CA LEU A 226 15.20 19.28 -1.54
C LEU A 226 16.24 19.16 -0.43
N VAL A 227 17.54 19.21 -0.76
CA VAL A 227 18.62 19.20 0.24
C VAL A 227 18.48 20.39 1.18
N LEU A 228 18.28 21.60 0.65
CA LEU A 228 18.05 22.79 1.47
C LEU A 228 16.81 22.62 2.36
N GLY A 229 15.70 22.16 1.80
CA GLY A 229 14.47 21.90 2.55
C GLY A 229 14.66 20.86 3.64
N THR A 230 15.35 19.75 3.35
CA THR A 230 15.68 18.70 4.32
C THR A 230 16.62 19.21 5.40
N VAL A 231 17.62 20.02 5.07
CA VAL A 231 18.54 20.62 6.05
C VAL A 231 17.80 21.60 6.96
N VAL A 232 16.97 22.48 6.40
CA VAL A 232 16.20 23.47 7.18
C VAL A 232 15.17 22.78 8.07
N LEU A 233 14.38 21.86 7.52
CA LEU A 233 13.40 21.08 8.30
C LEU A 233 14.10 20.20 9.32
N GLY A 234 15.18 19.52 8.93
CA GLY A 234 15.97 18.66 9.81
C GLY A 234 16.58 19.45 10.96
N ALA A 235 17.19 20.60 10.69
CA ALA A 235 17.72 21.48 11.72
C ALA A 235 16.61 21.99 12.65
N GLY A 236 15.48 22.44 12.11
CA GLY A 236 14.35 22.92 12.91
C GLY A 236 13.72 21.82 13.78
N LEU A 237 13.55 20.63 13.22
CA LEU A 237 13.04 19.47 13.96
C LEU A 237 14.04 18.96 15.01
N TYR A 238 15.34 19.03 14.72
CA TYR A 238 16.38 18.64 15.67
C TYR A 238 16.41 19.54 16.90
N GLN A 239 15.92 20.79 16.82
CA GLN A 239 15.78 21.65 18.00
C GLN A 239 14.66 21.23 18.94
N LEU A 240 13.83 20.24 18.59
CA LEU A 240 12.75 19.73 19.44
C LEU A 240 13.28 18.65 20.40
N PRO A 241 13.32 18.89 21.72
CA PRO A 241 13.89 17.92 22.69
C PRO A 241 13.20 16.56 22.64
N GLN A 242 11.90 16.54 22.38
CA GLN A 242 11.11 15.31 22.25
C GLN A 242 11.55 14.43 21.09
N LEU A 243 12.03 15.04 19.99
CA LEU A 243 12.51 14.28 18.83
C LEU A 243 13.92 13.73 19.10
N GLN A 244 14.80 14.56 19.67
CA GLN A 244 16.14 14.13 20.09
C GLN A 244 16.06 12.93 21.04
N GLN A 245 15.27 13.06 22.12
CA GLN A 245 15.10 11.98 23.09
C GLN A 245 14.55 10.69 22.45
N LYS A 246 13.63 10.79 21.49
CA LYS A 246 13.11 9.61 20.78
C LYS A 246 14.16 8.95 19.89
N VAL A 247 14.98 9.73 19.19
CA VAL A 247 16.07 9.20 18.35
C VAL A 247 17.12 8.54 19.24
N GLU A 248 17.57 9.22 20.29
CA GLU A 248 18.54 8.69 21.26
C GLU A 248 18.03 7.41 21.91
N THR A 249 16.77 7.39 22.36
CA THR A 249 16.15 6.18 22.91
C THR A 249 16.15 5.06 21.87
N GLY A 250 15.79 5.34 20.62
CA GLY A 250 15.79 4.34 19.55
C GLY A 250 17.18 3.76 19.26
N VAL A 251 18.21 4.61 19.23
CA VAL A 251 19.61 4.17 19.06
C VAL A 251 20.07 3.33 20.25
N GLN A 252 19.83 3.78 21.48
CA GLN A 252 20.15 3.03 22.69
C GLN A 252 19.41 1.69 22.76
N GLU A 253 18.16 1.63 22.30
CA GLU A 253 17.40 0.39 22.20
C GLU A 253 18.04 -0.59 21.23
N LEU A 254 18.50 -0.12 20.07
CA LEU A 254 19.20 -0.94 19.08
C LEU A 254 20.54 -1.45 19.59
N GLU A 255 21.36 -0.58 20.20
CA GLU A 255 22.66 -0.96 20.76
C GLU A 255 22.50 -2.02 21.85
N LYS A 256 21.50 -1.86 22.73
CA LYS A 256 21.17 -2.86 23.74
C LYS A 256 20.71 -4.18 23.10
N ALA A 257 19.88 -4.12 22.06
CA ALA A 257 19.42 -5.31 21.36
C ALA A 257 20.56 -6.06 20.65
N GLU A 258 21.49 -5.33 20.03
CA GLU A 258 22.70 -5.87 19.43
C GLU A 258 23.61 -6.53 20.48
N ALA A 259 23.74 -5.91 21.65
CA ALA A 259 24.42 -6.48 22.81
C ALA A 259 23.66 -7.67 23.47
N GLY A 260 22.53 -8.10 22.92
CA GLY A 260 21.77 -9.27 23.38
C GLY A 260 20.70 -8.97 24.42
N ALA A 261 20.42 -7.70 24.75
CA ALA A 261 19.32 -7.36 25.63
C ALA A 261 17.96 -7.64 24.95
N VAL A 262 17.03 -8.19 25.74
CA VAL A 262 15.67 -8.52 25.29
C VAL A 262 14.68 -7.80 26.20
N PHE A 263 13.93 -6.86 25.66
CA PHE A 263 12.90 -6.10 26.38
C PHE A 263 11.83 -5.56 25.43
N LYS A 264 10.68 -5.15 25.98
CA LYS A 264 9.55 -4.67 25.18
C LYS A 264 9.84 -3.29 24.58
N GLY A 265 10.38 -3.28 23.36
CA GLY A 265 10.61 -2.08 22.55
C GLY A 265 10.31 -2.36 21.07
N SER A 266 9.69 -1.41 20.38
CA SER A 266 9.32 -1.59 18.97
C SER A 266 10.53 -1.74 18.04
N TRP A 267 11.68 -1.18 18.41
CA TRP A 267 12.92 -1.30 17.62
C TRP A 267 13.62 -2.62 17.92
N VAL A 268 13.67 -3.00 19.20
CA VAL A 268 14.21 -4.27 19.69
C VAL A 268 13.56 -5.47 19.00
N ILE A 269 12.23 -5.54 19.00
CA ILE A 269 11.53 -6.68 18.38
C ILE A 269 11.82 -6.77 16.87
N ARG A 270 11.87 -5.63 16.18
CA ARG A 270 12.18 -5.57 14.74
C ARG A 270 13.61 -6.01 14.45
N TYR A 271 14.57 -5.63 15.30
CA TYR A 271 15.95 -6.06 15.20
C TYR A 271 16.05 -7.60 15.22
N TYR A 272 15.49 -8.25 16.25
CA TYR A 272 15.49 -9.72 16.35
C TYR A 272 14.71 -10.37 15.19
N MET A 273 13.54 -9.85 14.84
CA MET A 273 12.77 -10.33 13.69
C MET A 273 13.59 -10.29 12.40
N TYR A 274 14.31 -9.20 12.14
CA TYR A 274 15.05 -9.03 10.90
C TYR A 274 16.29 -9.91 10.87
N ARG A 275 17.05 -9.93 11.97
CA ARG A 275 18.24 -10.77 12.12
C ARG A 275 17.90 -12.25 12.00
N ASP A 276 16.98 -12.74 12.83
CA ASP A 276 16.73 -14.18 12.93
C ASP A 276 15.94 -14.69 11.72
N THR A 277 15.05 -13.88 11.13
CA THR A 277 14.39 -14.24 9.85
C THR A 277 15.38 -14.19 8.69
N GLY A 278 16.33 -13.25 8.71
CA GLY A 278 17.44 -13.24 7.74
C GLY A 278 18.27 -14.52 7.81
N LEU A 279 18.59 -14.99 9.02
CA LEU A 279 19.25 -16.28 9.23
C LEU A 279 18.40 -17.46 8.75
N MET A 280 17.08 -17.43 8.94
CA MET A 280 16.19 -18.46 8.36
C MET A 280 16.33 -18.53 6.83
N ILE A 281 16.45 -17.40 6.14
CA ILE A 281 16.66 -17.34 4.69
C ILE A 281 18.05 -17.87 4.34
N ALA A 282 19.08 -17.46 5.08
CA ALA A 282 20.46 -17.91 4.86
C ALA A 282 20.61 -19.44 4.99
N ASP A 283 19.91 -20.05 5.96
CA ASP A 283 19.93 -21.50 6.17
C ASP A 283 19.29 -22.29 5.03
N ARG A 284 18.26 -21.72 4.37
CA ARG A 284 17.51 -22.38 3.28
C ARG A 284 17.21 -21.40 2.15
N PRO A 285 18.22 -20.97 1.38
CA PRO A 285 18.08 -19.86 0.45
C PRO A 285 17.21 -20.16 -0.76
N LEU A 286 17.02 -21.43 -1.14
CA LEU A 286 16.23 -21.78 -2.32
C LEU A 286 14.76 -21.96 -1.98
N THR A 287 14.42 -22.91 -1.11
CA THR A 287 13.04 -23.30 -0.84
C THR A 287 12.48 -22.69 0.44
N GLY A 288 13.30 -21.99 1.23
CA GLY A 288 12.94 -21.55 2.58
C GLY A 288 12.62 -22.73 3.49
N TRP A 289 11.91 -22.44 4.56
CA TRP A 289 11.50 -23.45 5.53
C TRP A 289 10.23 -24.20 5.14
N GLY A 290 9.51 -23.76 4.11
CA GLY A 290 8.18 -24.21 3.72
C GLY A 290 7.10 -23.21 4.09
N ILE A 291 5.96 -23.25 3.38
CA ILE A 291 4.82 -22.35 3.63
C ILE A 291 4.28 -22.58 5.04
N GLY A 292 4.12 -21.52 5.83
CA GLY A 292 3.74 -21.56 7.24
C GLY A 292 4.90 -21.82 8.20
N GLY A 293 6.13 -22.02 7.71
CA GLY A 293 7.27 -22.40 8.54
C GLY A 293 7.82 -21.29 9.44
N TRP A 294 7.52 -20.02 9.15
CA TRP A 294 8.11 -18.88 9.88
C TRP A 294 7.83 -18.94 11.39
N THR A 295 6.58 -19.21 11.81
CA THR A 295 6.20 -19.20 13.24
C THR A 295 6.95 -20.27 14.03
N GLU A 296 7.01 -21.51 13.53
CA GLU A 296 7.74 -22.58 14.21
C GLU A 296 9.24 -22.29 14.27
N GLN A 297 9.82 -21.72 13.21
CA GLN A 297 11.23 -21.34 13.22
C GLN A 297 11.50 -20.15 14.14
N TRP A 298 10.56 -19.21 14.23
CA TRP A 298 10.65 -18.08 15.15
C TRP A 298 10.63 -18.56 16.60
N HIS A 299 9.75 -19.48 16.98
CA HIS A 299 9.72 -20.05 18.32
C HIS A 299 11.00 -20.80 18.72
N LYS A 300 11.75 -21.31 17.75
CA LYS A 300 13.03 -22.02 18.01
C LYS A 300 14.23 -21.09 18.16
N ARG A 301 14.14 -19.85 17.65
CA ARG A 301 15.31 -18.98 17.42
C ARG A 301 15.17 -17.60 18.05
N GLY A 302 13.96 -17.06 18.00
CA GLY A 302 13.65 -15.73 18.50
C GLY A 302 13.57 -15.73 20.03
N PRO A 303 13.71 -14.54 20.66
CA PRO A 303 13.55 -14.42 22.10
C PRO A 303 12.14 -14.82 22.56
N GLU A 304 12.04 -15.55 23.67
CA GLU A 304 10.78 -16.02 24.24
C GLU A 304 9.79 -14.88 24.52
N LEU A 305 10.29 -13.70 24.92
CA LEU A 305 9.49 -12.49 25.14
C LEU A 305 8.64 -12.08 23.93
N PHE A 306 9.04 -12.50 22.72
CA PHE A 306 8.38 -12.16 21.47
C PHE A 306 7.74 -13.38 20.77
N ALA A 307 7.57 -14.50 21.47
CA ALA A 307 7.03 -15.74 20.93
C ALA A 307 5.62 -15.57 20.32
N ASP A 308 4.80 -14.65 20.84
CA ASP A 308 3.45 -14.36 20.32
C ASP A 308 3.45 -13.67 18.95
N SER A 309 4.61 -13.24 18.46
CA SER A 309 4.72 -12.66 17.13
C SER A 309 4.48 -13.72 16.06
N ASN A 310 3.69 -13.37 15.05
CA ASN A 310 3.34 -14.29 13.97
C ASN A 310 3.87 -13.85 12.59
N MET A 311 4.60 -12.73 12.49
CA MET A 311 5.31 -12.27 11.27
C MET A 311 6.52 -11.38 11.60
N PRO A 312 7.49 -11.28 10.66
CA PRO A 312 8.70 -10.47 10.85
C PRO A 312 8.51 -8.96 10.59
N HIS A 313 7.29 -8.45 10.45
CA HIS A 313 7.00 -7.05 10.08
C HIS A 313 7.74 -6.56 8.81
N ASN A 314 7.95 -7.46 7.85
CA ASN A 314 8.49 -7.20 6.52
C ASN A 314 8.02 -8.34 5.60
N ASP A 315 7.28 -8.01 4.53
CA ASP A 315 6.72 -9.03 3.63
C ASP A 315 7.80 -9.80 2.87
N PHE A 316 8.94 -9.16 2.55
CA PHE A 316 10.06 -9.79 1.86
C PHE A 316 10.74 -10.84 2.74
N LEU A 317 10.94 -10.52 4.02
CA LEU A 317 11.44 -11.48 5.00
C LEU A 317 10.43 -12.60 5.25
N TRP A 318 9.13 -12.27 5.29
CA TRP A 318 8.07 -13.26 5.48
C TRP A 318 8.00 -14.26 4.31
N VAL A 319 7.92 -13.81 3.06
CA VAL A 319 7.92 -14.74 1.91
C VAL A 319 9.28 -15.41 1.73
N GLY A 320 10.37 -14.70 2.01
CA GLY A 320 11.72 -15.22 1.88
C GLY A 320 12.02 -16.37 2.85
N SER A 321 11.62 -16.24 4.10
CA SER A 321 11.83 -17.32 5.08
C SER A 321 11.02 -18.59 4.76
N GLN A 322 9.88 -18.45 4.09
CA GLN A 322 9.01 -19.58 3.75
C GLN A 322 9.34 -20.21 2.40
N GLY A 323 9.69 -19.40 1.40
CA GLY A 323 9.92 -19.83 0.02
C GLY A 323 11.29 -19.44 -0.55
N GLY A 324 12.24 -19.04 0.28
CA GLY A 324 13.60 -18.68 -0.11
C GLY A 324 13.71 -17.38 -0.92
N LEU A 325 14.91 -17.15 -1.44
CA LEU A 325 15.24 -16.04 -2.33
C LEU A 325 14.34 -15.95 -3.55
N PRO A 326 13.91 -17.03 -4.23
CA PRO A 326 13.01 -16.89 -5.37
C PRO A 326 11.63 -16.31 -4.99
N ALA A 327 11.07 -16.67 -3.83
CA ALA A 327 9.83 -16.06 -3.32
C ALA A 327 10.03 -14.57 -2.98
N LEU A 328 11.14 -14.25 -2.30
CA LEU A 328 11.51 -12.87 -1.95
C LEU A 328 11.67 -12.00 -3.20
N LEU A 329 12.48 -12.47 -4.15
CA LEU A 329 12.82 -11.74 -5.36
C LEU A 329 11.59 -11.56 -6.27
N SER A 330 10.75 -12.58 -6.40
CA SER A 330 9.51 -12.45 -7.19
C SER A 330 8.58 -11.40 -6.59
N LEU A 331 8.39 -11.38 -5.26
CA LEU A 331 7.62 -10.32 -4.61
C LEU A 331 8.27 -8.93 -4.76
N LEU A 332 9.60 -8.84 -4.62
CA LEU A 332 10.33 -7.59 -4.83
C LEU A 332 10.18 -7.06 -6.25
N VAL A 333 10.28 -7.93 -7.26
CA VAL A 333 10.09 -7.57 -8.67
C VAL A 333 8.65 -7.12 -8.94
N ILE A 334 7.64 -7.72 -8.29
CA ILE A 334 6.26 -7.23 -8.38
C ILE A 334 6.16 -5.80 -7.85
N MET A 335 6.65 -5.55 -6.63
CA MET A 335 6.50 -4.24 -5.97
C MET A 335 7.36 -3.16 -6.61
N ALA A 336 8.64 -3.44 -6.89
CA ALA A 336 9.53 -2.52 -7.59
C ALA A 336 9.09 -2.32 -9.04
N GLY A 337 8.59 -3.37 -9.70
CA GLY A 337 8.01 -3.30 -11.05
C GLY A 337 6.80 -2.37 -11.09
N ALA A 338 5.90 -2.44 -10.11
CA ALA A 338 4.76 -1.52 -9.98
C ALA A 338 5.22 -0.05 -9.90
N VAL A 339 6.17 0.23 -9.01
CA VAL A 339 6.77 1.57 -8.84
C VAL A 339 7.46 2.03 -10.13
N TRP A 340 8.22 1.15 -10.79
CA TRP A 340 8.93 1.44 -12.02
C TRP A 340 7.98 1.78 -13.18
N GLN A 341 6.90 1.02 -13.33
CA GLN A 341 5.92 1.28 -14.37
C GLN A 341 5.19 2.61 -14.16
N ALA A 342 4.90 2.96 -12.90
CA ALA A 342 4.39 4.28 -12.56
C ALA A 342 5.41 5.40 -12.83
N TRP A 343 6.68 5.18 -12.46
CA TRP A 343 7.78 6.12 -12.67
C TRP A 343 8.00 6.44 -14.15
N LYS A 344 7.95 5.44 -15.04
CA LYS A 344 8.15 5.64 -16.49
C LYS A 344 7.18 6.65 -17.08
N ARG A 345 5.91 6.62 -16.65
CA ARG A 345 4.85 7.49 -17.18
C ARG A 345 5.06 8.94 -16.71
N PRO A 346 5.35 9.91 -17.59
CA PRO A 346 5.74 11.29 -17.22
C PRO A 346 4.61 12.20 -16.76
N ASP A 347 3.35 11.76 -16.82
CA ASP A 347 2.18 12.61 -16.58
C ASP A 347 1.65 12.49 -15.15
N ILE A 348 0.51 13.14 -14.89
CA ILE A 348 -0.13 13.12 -13.57
C ILE A 348 -0.64 11.73 -13.18
N ALA A 349 -1.03 10.89 -14.14
CA ALA A 349 -1.48 9.54 -13.86
C ALA A 349 -0.32 8.66 -13.38
N GLY A 350 0.86 8.81 -14.00
CA GLY A 350 2.10 8.20 -13.52
C GLY A 350 2.43 8.61 -12.09
N ARG A 351 2.30 9.90 -11.76
CA ARG A 351 2.55 10.42 -10.39
C ARG A 351 1.58 9.88 -9.34
N TYR A 352 0.29 9.80 -9.66
CA TYR A 352 -0.69 9.19 -8.76
C TYR A 352 -0.34 7.72 -8.47
N ALA A 353 -0.05 6.94 -9.51
CA ALA A 353 0.34 5.55 -9.35
C ALA A 353 1.67 5.41 -8.62
N LEU A 354 2.64 6.30 -8.85
CA LEU A 354 3.94 6.29 -8.20
C LEU A 354 3.76 6.46 -6.70
N ALA A 355 2.97 7.45 -6.28
CA ALA A 355 2.67 7.68 -4.89
C ALA A 355 2.03 6.45 -4.23
N ALA A 356 0.95 5.91 -4.82
CA ALA A 356 0.22 4.80 -4.24
C ALA A 356 1.05 3.50 -4.17
N THR A 357 1.80 3.17 -5.23
CA THR A 357 2.63 1.96 -5.28
C THR A 357 3.87 2.07 -4.40
N LEU A 358 4.47 3.26 -4.26
CA LEU A 358 5.60 3.48 -3.37
C LEU A 358 5.18 3.42 -1.89
N ILE A 359 3.99 3.94 -1.52
CA ILE A 359 3.42 3.73 -0.18
C ILE A 359 3.25 2.24 0.12
N ALA A 360 2.71 1.47 -0.83
CA ALA A 360 2.55 0.03 -0.68
C ALA A 360 3.91 -0.69 -0.52
N LEU A 361 4.94 -0.31 -1.30
CA LEU A 361 6.29 -0.85 -1.16
C LEU A 361 6.92 -0.55 0.21
N ILE A 362 6.80 0.69 0.69
CA ILE A 362 7.31 1.09 2.02
C ILE A 362 6.59 0.29 3.10
N ALA A 363 5.25 0.23 3.05
CA ALA A 363 4.46 -0.53 4.01
C ALA A 363 4.82 -2.02 4.01
N SER A 364 5.12 -2.60 2.84
CA SER A 364 5.56 -3.98 2.71
C SER A 364 6.94 -4.22 3.34
N SER A 365 7.82 -3.21 3.25
CA SER A 365 9.19 -3.25 3.77
C SER A 365 9.24 -3.15 5.30
N VAL A 366 8.25 -2.52 5.94
CA VAL A 366 8.34 -2.19 7.38
C VAL A 366 7.16 -2.66 8.23
N ASN A 367 6.14 -3.32 7.66
CA ASN A 367 4.98 -3.74 8.44
C ASN A 367 4.30 -5.05 8.01
N SER A 368 4.89 -5.85 7.11
CA SER A 368 4.20 -7.04 6.53
C SER A 368 2.79 -6.72 6.02
N ALA A 369 2.67 -5.56 5.37
CA ALA A 369 1.40 -5.00 4.90
C ALA A 369 0.65 -5.91 3.93
N LEU A 370 1.35 -6.72 3.13
CA LEU A 370 0.73 -7.59 2.13
C LEU A 370 0.22 -8.88 2.74
N ARG A 371 0.92 -9.43 3.74
CA ARG A 371 0.48 -10.60 4.52
C ARG A 371 -0.75 -10.28 5.36
N ASP A 372 -0.72 -9.16 6.09
CA ASP A 372 -1.87 -8.76 6.91
C ASP A 372 -3.09 -8.52 6.02
N ALA A 373 -4.16 -9.27 6.24
CA ALA A 373 -5.40 -9.12 5.46
C ALA A 373 -6.02 -7.72 5.58
N GLN A 374 -5.93 -7.10 6.76
CA GLN A 374 -6.53 -5.79 7.01
C GLN A 374 -5.85 -4.68 6.22
N ILE A 375 -4.53 -4.80 6.00
CA ILE A 375 -3.74 -3.85 5.24
C ILE A 375 -3.71 -4.26 3.77
N GLY A 376 -3.40 -5.53 3.47
CA GLY A 376 -3.17 -6.05 2.14
C GLY A 376 -4.40 -5.98 1.24
N LEU A 377 -5.59 -6.37 1.72
CA LEU A 377 -6.80 -6.27 0.88
C LEU A 377 -7.23 -4.84 0.58
N ALA A 378 -6.82 -3.88 1.39
CA ALA A 378 -7.18 -2.47 1.22
C ALA A 378 -6.10 -1.72 0.43
N LEU A 379 -4.89 -1.64 0.99
CA LEU A 379 -3.79 -0.88 0.42
C LEU A 379 -3.29 -1.46 -0.91
N LEU A 380 -3.11 -2.80 -0.99
CA LEU A 380 -2.67 -3.42 -2.24
C LEU A 380 -3.72 -3.18 -3.32
N TRP A 381 -5.00 -3.44 -3.01
CA TRP A 381 -6.11 -3.17 -3.93
C TRP A 381 -6.08 -1.74 -4.48
N ILE A 382 -6.08 -0.73 -3.61
CA ILE A 382 -6.10 0.68 -4.04
C ILE A 382 -4.84 1.01 -4.84
N SER A 383 -3.64 0.61 -4.39
CA SER A 383 -2.40 0.87 -5.12
C SER A 383 -2.39 0.26 -6.52
N GLN A 384 -2.94 -0.94 -6.69
CA GLN A 384 -3.02 -1.62 -7.98
C GLN A 384 -4.11 -1.03 -8.88
N VAL A 385 -5.21 -0.49 -8.34
CA VAL A 385 -6.20 0.27 -9.12
C VAL A 385 -5.60 1.56 -9.66
N TYR A 386 -4.81 2.28 -8.85
CA TYR A 386 -4.05 3.45 -9.30
C TYR A 386 -3.08 3.08 -10.43
N LEU A 387 -2.30 2.01 -10.25
CA LEU A 387 -1.39 1.52 -11.29
C LEU A 387 -2.15 1.09 -12.55
N ARG A 388 -3.28 0.41 -12.41
CA ARG A 388 -4.10 -0.04 -13.54
C ARG A 388 -4.49 1.12 -14.44
N LEU A 389 -4.89 2.25 -13.88
CA LEU A 389 -5.22 3.46 -14.66
C LEU A 389 -3.98 4.12 -15.25
N ALA A 390 -2.86 4.13 -14.54
CA ALA A 390 -1.60 4.63 -15.09
C ALA A 390 -1.05 3.76 -16.24
N LEU A 391 -1.48 2.50 -16.37
CA LEU A 391 -1.12 1.64 -17.49
C LEU A 391 -2.01 1.84 -18.74
N GLU A 392 -3.04 2.69 -18.69
CA GLU A 392 -3.81 3.08 -19.88
C GLU A 392 -2.96 3.98 -20.78
N SER A 393 -2.15 3.38 -21.66
CA SER A 393 -1.19 4.07 -22.51
C SER A 393 -1.82 4.89 -23.63
N LYS A 394 -3.06 4.55 -24.03
CA LYS A 394 -3.80 5.22 -25.10
C LYS A 394 -4.61 6.43 -24.63
N ASP A 395 -4.79 6.59 -23.31
CA ASP A 395 -5.54 7.73 -22.74
C ASP A 395 -4.56 8.66 -21.98
N PRO A 396 -4.35 9.90 -22.44
CA PRO A 396 -3.52 10.87 -21.74
C PRO A 396 -4.18 11.37 -20.44
N ALA A 397 -5.48 11.14 -20.26
CA ALA A 397 -6.23 11.54 -19.07
C ALA A 397 -7.14 10.40 -18.56
N PRO A 398 -6.56 9.29 -18.07
CA PRO A 398 -7.32 8.11 -17.64
C PRO A 398 -8.21 8.37 -16.42
N TRP A 399 -8.05 9.53 -15.78
CA TRP A 399 -8.79 10.00 -14.61
C TRP A 399 -9.90 11.02 -14.96
N ARG A 400 -10.08 11.36 -16.24
CA ARG A 400 -10.97 12.46 -16.67
C ARG A 400 -12.42 12.28 -16.24
N ASP A 401 -12.89 11.03 -16.14
CA ASP A 401 -14.29 10.71 -15.83
C ASP A 401 -14.45 10.31 -14.36
N LEU A 402 -13.46 10.57 -13.51
CA LEU A 402 -13.50 10.19 -12.12
C LEU A 402 -14.66 10.91 -11.39
N TRP A 403 -14.85 12.20 -11.65
CA TRP A 403 -15.99 12.98 -11.17
C TRP A 403 -16.96 13.26 -12.33
N PRO A 404 -18.29 13.12 -12.14
CA PRO A 404 -19.25 13.55 -13.14
C PRO A 404 -19.17 15.08 -13.27
N TRP A 405 -18.61 15.57 -14.38
CA TRP A 405 -18.59 17.01 -14.66
C TRP A 405 -19.94 17.43 -15.24
N PRO A 406 -20.69 18.36 -14.61
CA PRO A 406 -21.92 18.89 -15.19
C PRO A 406 -21.57 19.58 -16.51
N GLY A 407 -22.12 19.10 -17.63
CA GLY A 407 -22.00 19.75 -18.93
C GLY A 407 -21.11 19.08 -19.98
N LYS A 408 -20.57 17.88 -19.73
CA LYS A 408 -20.11 17.04 -20.85
C LYS A 408 -21.22 16.08 -21.25
N PRO A 409 -21.74 16.13 -22.50
CA PRO A 409 -22.54 15.04 -23.01
C PRO A 409 -21.72 13.77 -22.85
N ALA A 410 -22.34 12.71 -22.34
CA ALA A 410 -21.72 11.40 -22.33
C ALA A 410 -21.23 11.15 -23.77
N LEU A 411 -19.92 10.93 -23.94
CA LEU A 411 -19.34 10.44 -25.19
C LEU A 411 -19.80 8.99 -25.40
N ALA A 412 -21.11 8.79 -25.46
CA ALA A 412 -21.74 7.61 -26.00
C ALA A 412 -21.90 7.87 -27.50
N ALA A 413 -21.41 6.93 -28.30
CA ALA A 413 -21.62 6.82 -29.75
C ALA A 413 -20.74 7.66 -30.71
N GLN A 414 -19.40 7.58 -30.61
CA GLN A 414 -18.52 7.91 -31.75
C GLN A 414 -17.39 6.91 -32.01
N GLN A 415 -17.61 5.63 -31.69
CA GLN A 415 -16.88 4.51 -32.28
C GLN A 415 -17.91 3.42 -32.60
N ALA A 416 -18.67 3.67 -33.67
CA ALA A 416 -19.35 2.63 -34.43
C ALA A 416 -18.35 2.05 -35.43
#